data_AF-A0AAV8ZT98-F1
#
_entry.id   AF-A0AAV8ZT98-F1
#
_cell.length_a   1.000
_cell.length_b   1.000
_cell.length_c   1.000
_cell.angle_alpha   90.00
_cell.angle_beta   90.00
_cell.angle_gamma   90.00
#
_symmetry.space_group_name_H-M   'P 1'
#
loop_
_entity.id
_entity.type
_entity.pdbx_description
1 polymer ?
#
loop_
_entity_poly.entity_id
_entity_poly.type
_entity_poly.pdbx_seq_one_letter_code
_entity_poly.pdbx_strand_id
1 'polypeptide(L)' 'MYFCHVGRLSHEVGWKYQSVVRTLESKRKVKAVLSIRKRDKLKKLTKAASEKVAKQVKPFTAVINSYGYN' A
#
# COMPACT_ATOMS: atom_id res chain seq x y z
N MET A 1 -25.98 -11.95 -16.99
CA MET A 1 -24.62 -12.48 -17.22
C MET A 1 -24.19 -13.21 -15.96
N TYR A 2 -24.07 -14.54 -16.01
CA TYR A 2 -23.73 -15.36 -14.85
C TYR A 2 -22.20 -15.39 -14.65
N PHE A 3 -21.73 -15.18 -13.42
CA PHE A 3 -20.32 -15.29 -13.05
C PHE A 3 -20.15 -16.36 -11.98
N CYS A 4 -19.01 -17.04 -11.98
CA CYS A 4 -18.71 -18.10 -11.03
C CYS A 4 -17.39 -17.83 -10.32
N HIS A 5 -17.32 -18.16 -9.03
CA HIS A 5 -16.10 -18.04 -8.25
C HIS A 5 -15.24 -19.28 -8.47
N VAL A 6 -14.13 -19.13 -9.18
CA VAL A 6 -13.19 -20.23 -9.45
C VAL A 6 -12.78 -20.93 -8.16
N GLY A 7 -12.50 -20.20 -7.09
CA GLY A 7 -12.12 -20.79 -5.80
C GLY A 7 -13.20 -21.67 -5.14
N ARG A 8 -14.48 -21.48 -5.47
CA ARG A 8 -15.57 -22.38 -5.05
C ARG A 8 -15.62 -23.61 -5.94
N LEU A 9 -15.62 -23.42 -7.26
CA LEU A 9 -15.61 -24.51 -8.23
C LEU A 9 -14.41 -25.46 -8.01
N SER A 10 -13.22 -24.90 -7.79
CA SER A 10 -12.01 -25.66 -7.51
C SER A 10 -12.14 -26.53 -6.25
N HIS A 11 -12.82 -26.05 -5.22
CA HIS A 11 -13.05 -26.83 -4.01
C HIS A 11 -13.98 -28.03 -4.27
N GLU A 12 -15.04 -27.82 -5.06
CA GLU A 12 -16.00 -28.85 -5.45
C GLU A 12 -15.33 -29.96 -6.30
N VAL A 13 -14.33 -29.62 -7.13
CA VAL A 13 -13.57 -30.60 -7.94
C VAL A 13 -12.35 -31.21 -7.24
N GLY A 14 -12.22 -31.05 -5.92
CA GLY A 14 -11.21 -31.76 -5.12
C GLY A 14 -10.00 -30.93 -4.69
N TRP A 15 -9.98 -29.61 -4.88
CA TRP A 15 -8.94 -28.76 -4.31
C TRP A 15 -9.10 -28.59 -2.80
N LYS A 16 -8.17 -29.16 -2.03
CA LYS A 16 -8.24 -29.25 -0.56
C LYS A 16 -7.74 -28.01 0.19
N TYR A 17 -7.00 -27.10 -0.48
CA TYR A 17 -6.29 -26.01 0.21
C TYR A 17 -7.08 -24.72 0.40
N GLN A 18 -8.38 -24.70 0.09
CA GLN A 18 -9.22 -23.51 0.18
C GLN A 18 -9.18 -22.85 1.58
N SER A 19 -9.22 -23.65 2.65
CA SER A 19 -9.19 -23.17 4.04
C SER A 19 -7.82 -22.61 4.45
N VAL A 20 -6.74 -23.26 4.02
CA VAL A 20 -5.36 -22.85 4.27
C VAL A 20 -5.08 -21.51 3.58
N VAL A 21 -5.41 -21.40 2.30
CA VAL A 21 -5.23 -20.16 1.53
C VAL A 21 -6.08 -19.03 2.11
N ARG A 22 -7.33 -19.30 2.53
CA ARG A 22 -8.16 -18.29 3.20
C ARG A 22 -7.48 -17.73 4.45
N THR A 23 -6.87 -18.59 5.26
CA THR A 23 -6.16 -18.17 6.48
C THR A 23 -4.91 -17.34 6.15
N LEU A 24 -4.14 -17.75 5.14
CA LEU A 24 -2.94 -17.04 4.70
C LEU A 24 -3.28 -15.67 4.10
N GLU A 25 -4.33 -15.58 3.29
CA GLU A 25 -4.81 -14.32 2.73
C GLU A 25 -5.32 -13.37 3.81
N SER A 26 -6.00 -13.86 4.85
CA SER A 26 -6.37 -13.05 6.01
C SER A 26 -5.14 -12.48 6.71
N LYS A 27 -4.10 -13.29 6.95
CA LYS A 27 -2.82 -12.82 7.52
C LYS A 27 -2.15 -11.78 6.62
N ARG A 28 -2.15 -11.99 5.29
CA ARG A 28 -1.58 -11.06 4.30
C ARG A 28 -2.29 -9.71 4.32
N LYS A 29 -3.63 -9.72 4.34
CA LYS A 29 -4.46 -8.49 4.40
C LYS A 29 -4.17 -7.67 5.65
N VAL A 30 -4.06 -8.31 6.82
CA VAL A 30 -3.70 -7.62 8.07
C VAL A 30 -2.34 -6.95 7.96
N LYS A 31 -1.32 -7.66 7.46
CA LYS A 31 0.03 -7.08 7.23
C LYS A 31 -0.01 -5.90 6.26
N ALA A 32 -0.78 -6.00 5.18
CA ALA A 32 -0.93 -4.93 4.21
C ALA A 32 -1.53 -3.67 4.84
N VAL A 33 -2.60 -3.82 5.64
CA VAL A 33 -3.23 -2.68 6.34
C VAL A 33 -2.24 -2.01 7.31
N LEU A 34 -1.46 -2.79 8.06
CA LEU A 34 -0.43 -2.24 8.96
C LEU A 34 0.66 -1.47 8.20
N SER A 35 1.11 -2.03 7.07
CA SER A 35 2.11 -1.38 6.20
C SER A 35 1.58 -0.05 5.64
N ILE A 36 0.34 -0.02 5.14
CA ILE A 36 -0.30 1.20 4.63
C ILE A 36 -0.40 2.25 5.74
N ARG A 37 -0.91 1.87 6.93
CA ARG A 37 -1.01 2.79 8.08
C ARG A 37 0.37 3.36 8.46
N LYS A 38 1.41 2.53 8.47
CA LYS A 38 2.79 2.97 8.75
C LYS A 38 3.26 3.98 7.69
N ARG A 39 3.07 3.67 6.40
CA ARG A 39 3.43 4.55 5.28
C ARG A 39 2.69 5.89 5.37
N ASP A 40 1.39 5.88 5.65
CA ASP A 40 0.59 7.09 5.74
C ASP A 40 1.02 7.97 6.93
N LYS A 41 1.31 7.36 8.07
CA LYS A 41 1.84 8.07 9.24
C LYS A 41 3.19 8.72 8.92
N LEU A 42 4.09 7.99 8.27
CA LEU A 42 5.39 8.52 7.85
C LEU A 42 5.21 9.67 6.85
N LYS A 43 4.35 9.52 5.84
CA LYS A 43 4.07 10.58 4.86
C LYS A 43 3.57 11.86 5.53
N LYS A 44 2.67 11.75 6.51
CA LYS A 44 2.19 12.90 7.30
C LYS A 44 3.32 13.57 8.09
N LEU A 45 4.16 12.80 8.76
CA LEU A 45 5.30 13.31 9.52
C LEU A 45 6.32 14.00 8.61
N THR A 46 6.68 13.38 7.49
CA THR A 46 7.60 13.95 6.51
C THR A 46 7.05 15.26 5.94
N LYS A 47 5.74 15.34 5.64
CA LYS A 47 5.10 16.58 5.19
C LYS A 47 5.22 17.68 6.25
N ALA A 48 4.84 17.40 7.49
CA ALA A 48 4.93 18.37 8.58
C ALA A 48 6.39 18.83 8.84
N ALA A 49 7.37 17.92 8.71
CA ALA A 49 8.78 18.26 8.81
C ALA A 49 9.22 19.16 7.62
N SER A 50 8.80 18.83 6.40
CA SER A 50 9.13 19.65 5.22
C SER A 50 8.58 21.07 5.31
N GLU A 51 7.38 21.25 5.86
CA GLU A 51 6.78 22.58 6.09
C GLU A 51 7.60 23.41 7.09
N LYS A 52 8.10 22.77 8.16
CA LYS A 52 8.95 23.44 9.16
C LYS A 52 10.31 23.88 8.59
N VAL A 53 10.91 23.07 7.73
CA VAL A 53 12.25 23.34 7.16
C VAL A 53 12.15 24.10 5.82
N ALA A 54 10.95 24.36 5.30
CA ALA A 54 10.70 24.96 3.99
C ALA A 54 11.54 26.22 3.72
N LYS A 55 11.74 27.08 4.72
CA LYS A 55 12.54 28.32 4.57
C LYS A 55 14.00 28.04 4.17
N GLN A 56 14.60 26.96 4.68
CA GLN A 56 15.98 26.57 4.42
C GLN A 56 16.11 25.74 3.13
N VAL A 57 15.07 24.98 2.76
CA VAL A 57 15.09 24.09 1.59
C VAL A 57 14.72 24.79 0.28
N LYS A 58 14.06 25.96 0.34
CA LYS A 58 13.71 26.81 -0.81
C LYS A 58 14.75 26.89 -1.95
N PRO A 59 16.04 27.21 -1.70
CA PRO A 59 17.03 27.30 -2.79
C PRO A 59 17.26 25.96 -3.48
N PHE A 60 17.26 24.85 -2.73
CA PHE A 60 17.41 23.50 -3.28
C PHE A 60 16.16 23.06 -4.05
N THR A 61 14.96 23.37 -3.55
CA THR A 61 13.71 23.08 -4.26
C THR A 61 13.61 23.83 -5.60
N ALA A 62 14.09 25.08 -5.68
CA ALA A 62 14.10 25.84 -6.93
C ALA A 62 14.98 25.18 -8.01
N VAL A 63 16.14 24.65 -7.61
CA VAL A 63 17.02 23.89 -8.52
C VAL A 63 16.36 22.60 -8.97
N ILE A 64 15.74 21.83 -8.07
CA ILE A 64 15.04 20.58 -8.41
C ILE A 64 13.90 20.84 -9.40
N ASN A 65 13.12 21.90 -9.19
CA ASN A 65 12.03 22.30 -10.07
C ASN A 65 12.52 22.70 -11.47
N SER A 66 13.71 23.29 -11.59
CA SER A 66 14.30 23.62 -12.90
C SER A 66 14.63 22.39 -13.74
N TYR A 67 14.84 21.23 -13.11
CA TYR A 67 15.05 19.94 -13.78
C TYR A 67 13.73 19.21 -14.11
N GLY A 68 12.57 19.83 -13.86
CA GLY A 68 11.26 19.27 -14.18
C GLY A 68 10.71 18.25 -13.17
N TYR A 69 11.35 18.10 -12.01
CA TYR A 69 10.87 17.25 -10.92
C TYR A 69 10.11 18.11 -9.89
N ASN A 70 8.92 17.65 -9.47
CA ASN A 70 8.08 18.29 -8.45
C ASN A 70 7.53 17.23 -7.48
#